data_AF-A0A5D0NWK3-F1
#
_entry.id   AF-A0A5D0NWK3-F1
#
_cell.length_a   1.000
_cell.length_b   1.000
_cell.length_c   1.000
_cell.angle_alpha   90.00
_cell.angle_beta   90.00
_cell.angle_gamma   90.00
#
_symmetry.space_group_name_H-M   'P 1'
#
loop_
_entity.id
_entity.type
_entity.pdbx_description
1 polymer ?
#
loop_
_entity_poly.entity_id
_entity_poly.type
_entity_poly.pdbx_seq_one_letter_code
_entity_poly.pdbx_strand_id
1 'polypeptide(L)'
;MDGKHDDPSPGTRLALGSLRGALPLGAAAALALFVAGGLDVVHRHQRAAKEEHEAKPAAEARKTEPRFVVGVAATGTALLVRDVRTGADVGLPVAAPQGRRFHRVAAVKDGSYVVASYAAGKVAFHRLHLDADGRPKDLQELPKAAVAGASTAWSDLAVSPDGEHVAYVTYQGKRGSVTVVSAASGARKAWTTRAPGRLSALSWAGTTLSFVWSPVGASSEAGHQVRALDLRGAGGDLKVSKVALTLPKGASTAVLSRDGRGFIAGIARDSQLTLQTFTLTGRPGRVLWRQRVNGALTALHPAHTGKGVLASAGDLYTQDTRPIPGKDLADAAW
;
A
#
# COMPACT_ATOMS: atom_id res chain seq x y z
N MET A 1 45.31 -38.73 42.90
CA MET A 1 46.72 -38.61 42.53
C MET A 1 46.77 -37.70 41.32
N ASP A 2 46.86 -36.38 41.48
CA ASP A 2 48.05 -35.56 41.81
C ASP A 2 48.60 -34.97 40.49
N GLY A 3 49.06 -33.72 40.42
CA GLY A 3 49.17 -32.69 41.45
C GLY A 3 49.29 -31.29 40.83
N LYS A 4 49.25 -30.27 41.69
CA LYS A 4 49.38 -28.84 41.38
C LYS A 4 50.86 -28.40 41.48
N HIS A 5 51.13 -27.11 41.26
CA HIS A 5 52.38 -26.36 41.57
C HIS A 5 53.45 -26.33 40.44
N ASP A 6 54.19 -25.24 40.20
CA ASP A 6 54.15 -23.88 40.80
C ASP A 6 54.68 -22.79 39.84
N ASP A 7 54.36 -21.53 40.16
CA ASP A 7 54.98 -20.29 39.63
C ASP A 7 56.10 -19.86 40.60
N PRO A 8 57.22 -19.22 40.16
CA PRO A 8 57.23 -17.76 40.20
C PRO A 8 58.15 -17.01 39.20
N SER A 9 57.88 -15.70 39.07
CA SER A 9 58.72 -14.64 38.46
C SER A 9 59.91 -14.22 39.38
N PRO A 10 60.73 -13.14 39.16
CA PRO A 10 60.74 -12.11 38.09
C PRO A 10 62.12 -11.57 37.57
N GLY A 11 62.07 -10.66 36.58
CA GLY A 11 63.04 -9.55 36.39
C GLY A 11 64.11 -9.70 35.27
N THR A 12 64.79 -8.66 34.75
CA THR A 12 64.65 -7.18 34.80
C THR A 12 65.57 -6.55 33.72
N ARG A 13 65.18 -5.40 33.11
CA ARG A 13 65.97 -4.28 32.46
C ARG A 13 65.32 -3.88 31.11
N LEU A 14 64.90 -2.64 30.80
CA LEU A 14 65.34 -1.24 31.02
C LEU A 14 66.15 -0.63 29.86
N ALA A 15 65.52 0.29 29.10
CA ALA A 15 66.05 1.54 28.50
C ALA A 15 64.89 2.24 27.70
N LEU A 16 64.38 3.42 28.09
CA LEU A 16 64.86 4.81 27.84
C LEU A 16 64.67 5.30 26.38
N GLY A 17 64.10 6.47 26.07
CA GLY A 17 63.64 7.62 26.90
C GLY A 17 62.50 8.45 26.23
N SER A 18 61.90 9.45 26.89
CA SER A 18 62.31 10.89 26.91
C SER A 18 61.78 11.69 25.68
N LEU A 19 61.13 12.87 25.75
CA LEU A 19 61.12 13.98 26.72
C LEU A 19 59.78 14.81 26.72
N ARG A 20 59.68 15.83 27.59
CA ARG A 20 58.55 16.77 27.88
C ARG A 20 58.39 17.86 26.78
N GLY A 21 57.38 18.75 26.68
CA GLY A 21 56.25 19.23 27.52
C GLY A 21 55.30 20.11 26.64
N ALA A 22 54.52 21.13 27.08
CA ALA A 22 54.17 21.72 28.39
C ALA A 22 52.84 22.57 28.26
N LEU A 23 52.45 23.35 29.29
CA LEU A 23 51.31 24.32 29.31
C LEU A 23 51.82 25.74 29.66
N PRO A 24 51.09 26.85 29.34
CA PRO A 24 50.24 27.48 30.37
C PRO A 24 48.99 28.32 29.92
N LEU A 25 47.96 28.30 30.79
CA LEU A 25 47.10 29.40 31.33
C LEU A 25 46.46 30.52 30.46
N GLY A 26 45.17 30.78 30.76
CA GLY A 26 44.42 32.03 30.52
C GLY A 26 43.01 31.78 29.93
N ALA A 27 41.91 32.42 30.35
CA ALA A 27 41.64 33.30 31.50
C ALA A 27 40.13 33.21 31.88
N ALA A 28 39.73 33.76 33.04
CA ALA A 28 38.35 33.69 33.53
C ALA A 28 37.53 34.98 33.25
N ALA A 29 36.21 34.84 33.13
CA ALA A 29 35.25 35.92 33.37
C ALA A 29 33.88 35.34 33.78
N ALA A 30 33.30 35.87 34.86
CA ALA A 30 31.95 35.57 35.29
C ALA A 30 31.08 36.83 35.17
N LEU A 31 29.75 36.68 35.12
CA LEU A 31 28.81 37.72 35.55
C LEU A 31 27.45 37.08 35.87
N ALA A 32 26.73 37.67 36.82
CA ALA A 32 25.53 37.10 37.43
C ALA A 32 24.33 38.07 37.36
N LEU A 33 23.13 37.49 37.49
CA LEU A 33 21.88 38.02 38.02
C LEU A 33 21.57 39.54 37.93
N PHE A 34 20.40 39.85 37.36
CA PHE A 34 19.54 40.90 37.91
C PHE A 34 18.07 40.46 37.96
N VAL A 35 17.40 40.84 39.05
CA VAL A 35 15.97 40.65 39.30
C VAL A 35 15.32 42.03 39.44
N ALA A 36 14.25 42.27 38.69
CA ALA A 36 13.19 43.24 38.96
C ALA A 36 11.98 42.82 38.11
N GLY A 37 10.72 42.90 38.55
CA GLY A 37 10.17 43.65 39.69
C GLY A 37 9.03 44.50 39.13
N GLY A 38 7.78 44.08 39.33
CA GLY A 38 6.61 44.79 38.78
C GLY A 38 6.05 45.83 39.74
N LEU A 39 5.40 46.87 39.19
CA LEU A 39 4.05 47.35 39.57
C LEU A 39 3.66 48.65 38.83
N ASP A 40 2.57 48.54 38.05
CA ASP A 40 1.43 49.47 37.94
C ASP A 40 1.55 50.91 37.32
N VAL A 41 0.35 51.46 37.03
CA VAL A 41 -0.05 52.85 36.68
C VAL A 41 -0.14 53.22 35.17
N VAL A 42 -1.27 52.79 34.59
CA VAL A 42 -2.25 53.61 33.81
C VAL A 42 -1.78 54.94 33.17
N HIS A 43 -1.83 55.04 31.83
CA HIS A 43 -2.55 56.14 31.14
C HIS A 43 -2.94 55.82 29.68
N ARG A 44 -3.92 56.56 29.13
CA ARG A 44 -4.59 56.29 27.85
C ARG A 44 -3.80 56.77 26.62
N HIS A 45 -3.85 55.95 25.56
CA HIS A 45 -4.25 56.26 24.17
C HIS A 45 -3.37 55.65 23.05
N GLN A 46 -4.05 54.84 22.23
CA GLN A 46 -3.89 54.67 20.78
C GLN A 46 -2.63 53.99 20.17
N ARG A 47 -2.95 53.10 19.20
CA ARG A 47 -2.13 52.56 18.10
C ARG A 47 -1.21 51.36 18.40
N ALA A 48 -1.83 50.18 18.27
CA ALA A 48 -1.42 49.08 17.40
C ALA A 48 0.05 48.62 17.38
N ALA A 49 0.32 47.45 17.96
CA ALA A 49 0.87 46.29 17.23
C ALA A 49 0.83 45.00 18.08
N LYS A 50 0.55 43.87 17.41
CA LYS A 50 0.80 42.48 17.84
C LYS A 50 0.15 42.01 19.15
N GLU A 51 -1.03 41.41 19.02
CA GLU A 51 -1.38 40.27 19.87
C GLU A 51 -0.41 39.12 19.58
N GLU A 52 0.30 38.67 20.62
CA GLU A 52 1.14 37.48 20.56
C GLU A 52 0.21 36.26 20.58
N HIS A 53 0.07 35.60 19.42
CA HIS A 53 -0.78 34.44 19.27
C HIS A 53 -0.25 33.29 20.14
N GLU A 54 -0.93 33.00 21.27
CA GLU A 54 -0.74 31.75 21.98
C GLU A 54 -0.96 30.59 20.99
N ALA A 55 0.12 29.88 20.68
CA ALA A 55 0.07 28.76 19.76
C ALA A 55 -0.76 27.64 20.38
N LYS A 56 -2.00 27.49 19.90
CA LYS A 56 -2.84 26.32 20.19
C LYS A 56 -1.99 25.05 20.03
N PRO A 57 -2.07 24.08 20.97
CA PRO A 57 -1.27 22.87 20.91
C PRO A 57 -1.47 22.20 19.54
N ALA A 58 -0.35 21.75 18.95
CA ALA A 58 -0.31 21.27 17.59
C ALA A 58 -1.41 20.22 17.35
N ALA A 59 -2.20 20.44 16.30
CA ALA A 59 -3.34 19.60 15.96
C ALA A 59 -2.94 18.11 15.93
N GLU A 60 -3.83 17.27 16.43
CA GLU A 60 -3.71 15.82 16.46
C GLU A 60 -3.09 15.28 15.16
N ALA A 61 -2.19 14.31 15.31
CA ALA A 61 -1.44 13.72 14.19
C ALA A 61 -2.38 13.38 13.02
N ARG A 62 -2.31 14.20 11.95
CA ARG A 62 -3.19 14.10 10.78
C ARG A 62 -3.29 12.63 10.34
N LYS A 63 -4.50 12.05 10.37
CA LYS A 63 -4.75 10.69 9.87
C LYS A 63 -4.14 10.57 8.47
N THR A 64 -3.13 9.71 8.33
CA THR A 64 -2.39 9.53 7.06
C THR A 64 -3.04 8.49 6.14
N GLU A 65 -4.30 8.16 6.40
CA GLU A 65 -5.12 7.30 5.55
C GLU A 65 -5.80 8.14 4.45
N PRO A 66 -6.06 7.56 3.27
CA PRO A 66 -6.81 8.23 2.22
C PRO A 66 -8.20 8.67 2.71
N ARG A 67 -8.59 9.90 2.37
CA ARG A 67 -9.94 10.43 2.67
C ARG A 67 -11.01 9.92 1.71
N PHE A 68 -10.62 9.53 0.49
CA PHE A 68 -11.54 9.20 -0.59
C PHE A 68 -11.28 7.80 -1.12
N VAL A 69 -12.35 7.11 -1.52
CA VAL A 69 -12.31 5.85 -2.27
C VAL A 69 -12.86 6.11 -3.67
N VAL A 70 -12.17 5.63 -4.70
CA VAL A 70 -12.72 5.53 -6.06
C VAL A 70 -13.25 4.12 -6.28
N GLY A 71 -14.54 3.99 -6.57
CA GLY A 71 -15.22 2.74 -6.86
C GLY A 71 -15.61 2.61 -8.33
N VAL A 72 -15.52 1.40 -8.88
CA VAL A 72 -16.16 1.04 -10.15
C VAL A 72 -17.59 0.60 -9.84
N ALA A 73 -18.60 1.27 -10.40
CA ALA A 73 -20.00 0.87 -10.21
C ALA A 73 -20.25 -0.57 -10.68
N ALA A 74 -21.16 -1.31 -10.06
CA ALA A 74 -21.41 -2.73 -10.33
C ALA A 74 -21.80 -3.04 -11.78
N THR A 75 -22.43 -2.07 -12.46
CA THR A 75 -22.76 -2.12 -13.89
C THR A 75 -21.54 -1.94 -14.81
N GLY A 76 -20.44 -1.39 -14.29
CA GLY A 76 -19.28 -0.92 -15.03
C GLY A 76 -19.52 0.38 -15.82
N THR A 77 -20.65 1.07 -15.64
CA THR A 77 -21.01 2.25 -16.46
C THR A 77 -20.45 3.57 -15.94
N ALA A 78 -19.95 3.61 -14.70
CA ALA A 78 -19.37 4.81 -14.11
C ALA A 78 -18.32 4.51 -13.03
N LEU A 79 -17.52 5.52 -12.70
CA LEU A 79 -16.75 5.60 -11.45
C LEU A 79 -17.50 6.48 -10.46
N LEU A 80 -17.50 6.06 -9.20
CA LEU A 80 -18.02 6.79 -8.06
C LEU A 80 -16.85 7.17 -7.15
N VAL A 81 -16.91 8.33 -6.50
CA VAL A 81 -15.94 8.69 -5.45
C VAL A 81 -16.70 8.85 -4.14
N ARG A 82 -16.18 8.28 -3.04
CA ARG A 82 -16.82 8.34 -1.71
C ARG A 82 -15.88 8.92 -0.66
N ASP A 83 -16.41 9.78 0.20
CA ASP A 83 -15.70 10.24 1.40
C ASP A 83 -15.76 9.13 2.47
N VAL A 84 -14.58 8.65 2.90
CA VAL A 84 -14.40 7.53 3.85
C VAL A 84 -15.07 7.78 5.20
N ARG A 85 -15.20 9.05 5.63
CA ARG A 85 -15.76 9.41 6.93
C ARG A 85 -17.29 9.44 6.92
N THR A 86 -17.91 9.84 5.81
CA THR A 86 -19.37 9.97 5.69
C THR A 86 -20.04 8.81 4.96
N GLY A 87 -19.31 8.11 4.09
CA GLY A 87 -19.84 7.10 3.18
C GLY A 87 -20.63 7.68 1.99
N ALA A 88 -20.70 9.00 1.86
CA ALA A 88 -21.45 9.68 0.81
C ALA A 88 -20.62 9.84 -0.47
N ASP A 89 -21.30 9.87 -1.62
CA ASP A 89 -20.69 10.16 -2.92
C ASP A 89 -20.21 11.62 -3.00
N VAL A 90 -19.12 11.85 -3.73
CA VAL A 90 -18.41 13.13 -3.86
C VAL A 90 -18.30 13.52 -5.33
N GLY A 91 -18.93 14.65 -5.69
CA GLY A 91 -18.98 15.13 -7.07
C GLY A 91 -19.94 14.32 -7.96
N LEU A 92 -19.81 14.47 -9.27
CA LEU A 92 -20.60 13.72 -10.25
C LEU A 92 -19.89 12.40 -10.62
N PRO A 93 -20.64 11.31 -10.87
CA PRO A 93 -20.08 10.08 -11.42
C PRO A 93 -19.35 10.30 -12.74
N VAL A 94 -18.18 9.67 -12.91
CA VAL A 94 -17.45 9.71 -14.19
C VAL A 94 -17.97 8.61 -15.10
N ALA A 95 -18.62 8.95 -16.20
CA ALA A 95 -19.15 7.96 -17.14
C ALA A 95 -18.04 7.13 -17.81
N ALA A 96 -18.32 5.86 -18.11
CA ALA A 96 -17.45 5.03 -18.92
C ALA A 96 -17.37 5.54 -20.37
N PRO A 97 -16.20 5.46 -21.04
CA PRO A 97 -16.09 5.82 -22.45
C PRO A 97 -17.07 5.02 -23.32
N GLN A 98 -17.59 5.65 -24.37
CA GLN A 98 -18.66 5.09 -25.22
C GLN A 98 -18.33 3.67 -25.69
N GLY A 99 -19.29 2.75 -25.52
CA GLY A 99 -19.14 1.34 -25.90
C GLY A 99 -18.21 0.51 -24.99
N ARG A 100 -17.66 1.08 -23.91
CA ARG A 100 -16.80 0.40 -22.93
C ARG A 100 -17.48 0.32 -21.56
N ARG A 101 -16.97 -0.57 -20.72
CA ARG A 101 -17.28 -0.61 -19.28
C ARG A 101 -16.01 -0.53 -18.45
N PHE A 102 -16.03 0.19 -17.34
CA PHE A 102 -14.99 0.08 -16.31
C PHE A 102 -15.09 -1.27 -15.61
N HIS A 103 -13.94 -1.89 -15.36
CA HIS A 103 -13.82 -3.22 -14.77
C HIS A 103 -12.98 -3.22 -13.49
N ARG A 104 -11.89 -2.44 -13.44
CA ARG A 104 -10.98 -2.37 -12.29
C ARG A 104 -10.44 -0.97 -12.04
N VAL A 105 -10.04 -0.70 -10.81
CA VAL A 105 -9.37 0.54 -10.41
C VAL A 105 -8.25 0.24 -9.42
N ALA A 106 -7.13 0.96 -9.50
CA ALA A 106 -6.01 0.84 -8.58
C ALA A 106 -5.40 2.23 -8.32
N ALA A 107 -5.02 2.50 -7.08
CA ALA A 107 -4.45 3.79 -6.69
C ALA A 107 -2.93 3.85 -6.92
N VAL A 108 -2.43 5.04 -7.25
CA VAL A 108 -1.02 5.34 -7.54
C VAL A 108 -0.46 6.24 -6.44
N LYS A 109 0.85 6.20 -6.18
CA LYS A 109 1.50 6.86 -5.03
C LYS A 109 1.22 8.36 -4.90
N ASP A 110 0.98 9.03 -6.01
CA ASP A 110 0.66 10.46 -6.10
C ASP A 110 -0.78 10.82 -5.72
N GLY A 111 -1.63 9.82 -5.39
CA GLY A 111 -3.04 10.01 -5.04
C GLY A 111 -3.99 9.98 -6.24
N SER A 112 -3.48 9.72 -7.44
CA SER A 112 -4.29 9.48 -8.65
C SER A 112 -4.59 7.98 -8.83
N TYR A 113 -5.41 7.63 -9.82
CA TYR A 113 -5.90 6.25 -10.01
C TYR A 113 -5.73 5.80 -11.45
N VAL A 114 -5.35 4.54 -11.66
CA VAL A 114 -5.46 3.88 -12.97
C VAL A 114 -6.75 3.06 -13.01
N VAL A 115 -7.51 3.23 -14.08
CA VAL A 115 -8.82 2.60 -14.28
C VAL A 115 -8.78 1.74 -15.54
N ALA A 116 -9.09 0.45 -15.42
CA ALA A 116 -9.23 -0.45 -16.55
C ALA A 116 -10.64 -0.39 -17.14
N SER A 117 -10.73 -0.12 -18.44
CA SER A 117 -11.96 -0.20 -19.23
C SER A 117 -11.87 -1.32 -20.27
N TYR A 118 -12.97 -2.01 -20.55
CA TYR A 118 -13.01 -3.15 -21.46
C TYR A 118 -14.10 -3.01 -22.53
N ALA A 119 -13.76 -3.41 -23.76
CA ALA A 119 -14.69 -3.70 -24.85
C ALA A 119 -14.01 -4.64 -25.87
N ALA A 120 -14.78 -5.52 -26.52
CA ALA A 120 -14.35 -6.31 -27.68
C ALA A 120 -12.95 -6.98 -27.57
N GLY A 121 -12.65 -7.64 -26.45
CA GLY A 121 -11.36 -8.33 -26.25
C GLY A 121 -10.16 -7.42 -26.02
N LYS A 122 -10.35 -6.10 -25.86
CA LYS A 122 -9.31 -5.11 -25.60
C LYS A 122 -9.57 -4.36 -24.29
N VAL A 123 -8.58 -4.40 -23.39
CA VAL A 123 -8.49 -3.56 -22.18
C VAL A 123 -7.72 -2.29 -22.53
N ALA A 124 -8.26 -1.14 -22.12
CA ALA A 124 -7.64 0.17 -22.24
C ALA A 124 -7.65 0.84 -20.86
N PHE A 125 -6.58 1.54 -20.52
CA PHE A 125 -6.38 2.12 -19.20
C PHE A 125 -6.51 3.63 -19.25
N HIS A 126 -7.01 4.20 -18.16
CA HIS A 126 -7.20 5.64 -17.99
C HIS A 126 -6.59 6.10 -16.68
N ARG A 127 -6.05 7.32 -16.62
CA ARG A 127 -5.60 7.99 -15.41
C ARG A 127 -6.72 8.93 -14.94
N LEU A 128 -7.23 8.71 -13.73
CA LEU A 128 -8.18 9.59 -13.06
C LEU A 128 -7.43 10.45 -12.03
N HIS A 129 -7.63 11.76 -12.09
CA HIS A 129 -7.22 12.68 -11.03
C HIS A 129 -8.44 13.19 -10.25
N LEU A 130 -8.26 13.39 -8.95
CA LEU A 130 -9.22 14.06 -8.08
C LEU A 130 -8.71 15.45 -7.69
N ASP A 131 -9.61 16.37 -7.38
CA ASP A 131 -9.26 17.62 -6.68
C ASP A 131 -9.03 17.39 -5.17
N ALA A 132 -8.67 18.45 -4.44
CA ALA A 132 -8.44 18.37 -2.99
C ALA A 132 -9.69 18.06 -2.15
N ASP A 133 -10.89 18.29 -2.71
CA ASP A 133 -12.18 17.94 -2.12
C ASP A 133 -12.62 16.51 -2.50
N GLY A 134 -11.85 15.79 -3.31
CA GLY A 134 -12.14 14.46 -3.79
C GLY A 134 -13.04 14.41 -5.04
N ARG A 135 -13.37 15.54 -5.67
CA ARG A 135 -14.18 15.53 -6.90
C ARG A 135 -13.33 15.05 -8.09
N PRO A 136 -13.88 14.24 -9.01
CA PRO A 136 -13.24 13.94 -10.28
C PRO A 136 -12.86 15.22 -11.04
N LYS A 137 -11.59 15.33 -11.44
CA LYS A 137 -11.06 16.47 -12.18
C LYS A 137 -10.92 16.16 -13.68
N ASP A 138 -10.23 15.06 -13.99
CA ASP A 138 -9.97 14.63 -15.36
C ASP A 138 -9.76 13.11 -15.44
N LEU A 139 -10.13 12.53 -16.58
CA LEU A 139 -9.92 11.13 -16.92
C LEU A 139 -9.22 11.07 -18.29
N GLN A 140 -7.96 10.64 -18.33
CA GLN A 140 -7.12 10.65 -19.53
C GLN A 140 -6.75 9.23 -19.96
N GLU A 141 -6.90 8.89 -21.24
CA GLU A 141 -6.48 7.56 -21.74
C GLU A 141 -4.94 7.40 -21.68
N LEU A 142 -4.49 6.19 -21.41
CA LEU A 142 -3.09 5.74 -21.54
C LEU A 142 -2.96 4.94 -22.85
N PRO A 143 -2.89 5.58 -24.03
CA PRO A 143 -3.18 4.94 -25.31
C PRO A 143 -2.21 3.80 -25.68
N LYS A 144 -0.97 3.87 -25.21
CA LYS A 144 0.06 2.84 -25.44
C LYS A 144 -0.04 1.65 -24.48
N ALA A 145 -0.79 1.78 -23.38
CA ALA A 145 -0.89 0.77 -22.34
C ALA A 145 -1.88 -0.38 -22.66
N ALA A 146 -2.53 -0.40 -23.83
CA ALA A 146 -3.61 -1.34 -24.09
C ALA A 146 -3.18 -2.82 -24.05
N VAL A 147 -4.00 -3.66 -23.40
CA VAL A 147 -3.78 -5.11 -23.23
C VAL A 147 -4.89 -5.89 -23.94
N ALA A 148 -4.52 -6.97 -24.62
CA ALA A 148 -5.46 -7.86 -25.30
C ALA A 148 -5.89 -9.04 -24.41
N GLY A 149 -7.08 -9.57 -24.69
CA GLY A 149 -7.68 -10.71 -23.99
C GLY A 149 -8.97 -10.34 -23.26
N ALA A 150 -9.75 -11.34 -22.87
CA ALA A 150 -11.00 -11.11 -22.19
C ALA A 150 -10.74 -10.59 -20.77
N SER A 151 -11.39 -9.48 -20.42
CA SER A 151 -11.51 -9.07 -19.02
C SER A 151 -12.83 -9.58 -18.44
N THR A 152 -12.77 -10.13 -17.24
CA THR A 152 -13.91 -10.78 -16.57
C THR A 152 -13.99 -10.35 -15.11
N ALA A 153 -15.00 -10.82 -14.37
CA ALA A 153 -15.06 -10.66 -12.91
C ALA A 153 -13.88 -11.31 -12.15
N TRP A 154 -13.05 -12.13 -12.82
CA TRP A 154 -11.81 -12.69 -12.27
C TRP A 154 -10.54 -11.92 -12.69
N SER A 155 -10.65 -10.91 -13.56
CA SER A 155 -9.55 -9.99 -13.86
C SER A 155 -9.15 -9.20 -12.63
N ASP A 156 -7.98 -8.59 -12.69
CA ASP A 156 -7.41 -7.80 -11.61
C ASP A 156 -6.34 -6.85 -12.14
N LEU A 157 -6.02 -5.82 -11.36
CA LEU A 157 -5.18 -4.68 -11.73
C LEU A 157 -4.22 -4.32 -10.59
N ALA A 158 -2.95 -4.10 -10.93
CA ALA A 158 -2.04 -3.34 -10.07
C ALA A 158 -1.23 -2.34 -10.91
N VAL A 159 -0.74 -1.31 -10.24
CA VAL A 159 0.14 -0.30 -10.83
C VAL A 159 1.45 -0.28 -10.06
N SER A 160 2.57 -0.05 -10.75
CA SER A 160 3.84 0.23 -10.08
C SER A 160 3.73 1.51 -9.23
N PRO A 161 4.50 1.65 -8.14
CA PRO A 161 4.41 2.83 -7.26
C PRO A 161 4.69 4.18 -7.93
N ASP A 162 5.42 4.22 -9.05
CA ASP A 162 5.67 5.41 -9.87
C ASP A 162 4.51 5.73 -10.83
N GLY A 163 3.57 4.81 -11.07
CA GLY A 163 2.50 4.96 -12.04
C GLY A 163 2.88 4.59 -13.48
N GLU A 164 4.12 4.21 -13.75
CA GLU A 164 4.66 4.00 -15.11
C GLU A 164 4.32 2.65 -15.72
N HIS A 165 3.97 1.66 -14.90
CA HIS A 165 3.67 0.30 -15.34
C HIS A 165 2.33 -0.20 -14.80
N VAL A 166 1.56 -0.84 -15.67
CA VAL A 166 0.28 -1.46 -15.35
C VAL A 166 0.42 -2.97 -15.46
N ALA A 167 0.13 -3.69 -14.38
CA ALA A 167 -0.05 -5.14 -14.37
C ALA A 167 -1.55 -5.46 -14.48
N TYR A 168 -1.95 -6.26 -15.46
CA TYR A 168 -3.36 -6.63 -15.66
C TYR A 168 -3.54 -8.12 -15.94
N VAL A 169 -4.63 -8.68 -15.40
CA VAL A 169 -5.03 -10.07 -15.66
C VAL A 169 -6.10 -10.16 -16.75
N THR A 170 -5.78 -10.82 -17.86
CA THR A 170 -6.76 -11.25 -18.87
C THR A 170 -6.91 -12.78 -18.87
N TYR A 171 -7.99 -13.28 -19.48
CA TYR A 171 -8.31 -14.71 -19.51
C TYR A 171 -8.60 -15.23 -20.91
N GLN A 172 -8.28 -16.52 -21.12
CA GLN A 172 -8.82 -17.35 -22.19
C GLN A 172 -9.53 -18.55 -21.53
N GLY A 173 -10.86 -18.47 -21.41
CA GLY A 173 -11.63 -19.40 -20.58
C GLY A 173 -11.21 -19.29 -19.10
N LYS A 174 -10.81 -20.40 -18.49
CA LYS A 174 -10.33 -20.46 -17.09
C LYS A 174 -8.80 -20.31 -16.95
N ARG A 175 -8.08 -20.03 -18.04
CA ARG A 175 -6.62 -19.82 -18.05
C ARG A 175 -6.32 -18.33 -18.00
N GLY A 176 -5.65 -17.88 -16.95
CA GLY A 176 -5.25 -16.49 -16.79
C GLY A 176 -3.88 -16.19 -17.39
N SER A 177 -3.65 -14.93 -17.74
CA SER A 177 -2.35 -14.36 -18.07
C SER A 177 -2.17 -13.03 -17.36
N VAL A 178 -0.96 -12.77 -16.89
CA VAL A 178 -0.54 -11.47 -16.35
C VAL A 178 0.23 -10.73 -17.43
N THR A 179 -0.23 -9.56 -17.84
CA THR A 179 0.54 -8.66 -18.71
C THR A 179 0.98 -7.45 -17.92
N VAL A 180 2.28 -7.15 -17.95
CA VAL A 180 2.84 -5.89 -17.47
C VAL A 180 3.19 -5.02 -18.67
N VAL A 181 2.73 -3.78 -18.68
CA VAL A 181 2.91 -2.83 -19.79
C VAL A 181 3.29 -1.45 -19.27
N SER A 182 4.24 -0.80 -19.92
CA SER A 182 4.63 0.59 -19.66
C SER A 182 3.59 1.55 -20.24
N ALA A 183 3.12 2.51 -19.44
CA ALA A 183 2.16 3.52 -19.84
C ALA A 183 2.72 4.47 -20.92
N ALA A 184 3.97 4.92 -20.75
CA ALA A 184 4.62 5.88 -21.64
C ALA A 184 5.13 5.29 -22.97
N SER A 185 5.52 4.01 -22.99
CA SER A 185 6.15 3.37 -24.15
C SER A 185 5.33 2.27 -24.82
N GLY A 186 4.41 1.61 -24.09
CA GLY A 186 3.73 0.40 -24.54
C GLY A 186 4.61 -0.86 -24.56
N ALA A 187 5.87 -0.77 -24.14
CA ALA A 187 6.73 -1.94 -23.92
C ALA A 187 6.09 -2.87 -22.88
N ARG A 188 6.06 -4.17 -23.16
CA ARG A 188 5.29 -5.14 -22.38
C ARG A 188 5.94 -6.50 -22.26
N LYS A 189 5.69 -7.15 -21.12
CA LYS A 189 6.00 -8.56 -20.85
C LYS A 189 4.70 -9.26 -20.44
N ALA A 190 4.51 -10.50 -20.87
CA ALA A 190 3.35 -11.30 -20.49
C ALA A 190 3.80 -12.65 -19.92
N TRP A 191 3.06 -13.15 -18.94
CA TRP A 191 3.23 -14.46 -18.34
C TRP A 191 1.91 -15.21 -18.38
N THR A 192 1.93 -16.43 -18.91
CA THR A 192 0.74 -17.22 -19.24
C THR A 192 0.78 -18.56 -18.51
N THR A 193 -0.38 -19.16 -18.24
CA THR A 193 -0.44 -20.54 -17.70
C THR A 193 -1.44 -21.39 -18.47
N ARG A 194 -1.12 -22.68 -18.62
CA ARG A 194 -2.05 -23.69 -19.14
C ARG A 194 -2.98 -24.25 -18.05
N ALA A 195 -2.60 -24.10 -16.78
CA ALA A 195 -3.40 -24.54 -15.65
C ALA A 195 -4.65 -23.66 -15.48
N PRO A 196 -5.82 -24.23 -15.16
CA PRO A 196 -7.00 -23.45 -14.84
C PRO A 196 -6.90 -22.87 -13.42
N GLY A 197 -7.15 -21.58 -13.27
CA GLY A 197 -7.13 -20.92 -11.97
C GLY A 197 -7.34 -19.41 -12.07
N ARG A 198 -7.82 -18.83 -10.97
CA ARG A 198 -7.94 -17.37 -10.82
C ARG A 198 -6.62 -16.78 -10.32
N LEU A 199 -6.24 -15.68 -10.94
CA LEU A 199 -5.19 -14.76 -10.51
C LEU A 199 -5.88 -13.52 -9.92
N SER A 200 -5.58 -13.18 -8.68
CA SER A 200 -6.20 -12.06 -7.95
C SER A 200 -5.26 -11.48 -6.89
N ALA A 201 -5.65 -10.37 -6.25
CA ALA A 201 -4.85 -9.63 -5.29
C ALA A 201 -3.46 -9.21 -5.84
N LEU A 202 -3.46 -8.74 -7.09
CA LEU A 202 -2.24 -8.20 -7.71
C LEU A 202 -1.70 -7.05 -6.87
N SER A 203 -0.41 -7.10 -6.54
CA SER A 203 0.24 -6.13 -5.65
C SER A 203 1.72 -6.00 -5.97
N TRP A 204 2.29 -4.80 -5.82
CA TRP A 204 3.59 -4.45 -6.39
C TRP A 204 4.54 -3.86 -5.34
N ALA A 205 5.77 -4.38 -5.26
CA ALA A 205 6.87 -3.76 -4.51
C ALA A 205 8.20 -3.91 -5.25
N GLY A 206 8.87 -2.80 -5.55
CA GLY A 206 10.13 -2.79 -6.30
C GLY A 206 10.00 -3.45 -7.68
N THR A 207 10.78 -4.51 -7.91
CA THR A 207 10.73 -5.34 -9.13
C THR A 207 9.86 -6.59 -8.98
N THR A 208 9.16 -6.74 -7.86
CA THR A 208 8.31 -7.91 -7.57
C THR A 208 6.84 -7.57 -7.77
N LEU A 209 6.17 -8.34 -8.62
CA LEU A 209 4.72 -8.42 -8.67
C LEU A 209 4.27 -9.67 -7.90
N SER A 210 3.35 -9.51 -6.97
CA SER A 210 2.71 -10.62 -6.26
C SER A 210 1.24 -10.75 -6.66
N PHE A 211 0.73 -11.98 -6.54
CA PHE A 211 -0.66 -12.33 -6.80
C PHE A 211 -1.02 -13.59 -6.02
N VAL A 212 -2.31 -13.76 -5.71
CA VAL A 212 -2.89 -15.01 -5.22
C VAL A 212 -3.30 -15.88 -6.41
N TRP A 213 -2.74 -17.09 -6.47
CA TRP A 213 -3.17 -18.18 -7.32
C TRP A 213 -4.26 -19.01 -6.61
N SER A 214 -5.40 -19.14 -7.25
CA SER A 214 -6.54 -19.94 -6.78
C SER A 214 -6.88 -21.01 -7.82
N PRO A 215 -6.48 -22.28 -7.62
CA PRO A 215 -6.83 -23.37 -8.53
C PRO A 215 -8.36 -23.50 -8.69
N VAL A 216 -8.84 -23.88 -9.87
CA VAL A 216 -10.27 -24.21 -10.09
C VAL A 216 -10.41 -25.61 -10.69
N GLY A 217 -11.04 -26.52 -9.95
CA GLY A 217 -11.15 -27.94 -10.30
C GLY A 217 -11.33 -28.83 -9.08
N ALA A 218 -11.38 -30.15 -9.30
CA ALA A 218 -11.76 -31.14 -8.29
C ALA A 218 -10.75 -31.39 -7.15
N SER A 219 -9.51 -30.87 -7.24
CA SER A 219 -8.47 -30.98 -6.21
C SER A 219 -8.01 -29.60 -5.72
N SER A 220 -8.88 -28.90 -4.98
CA SER A 220 -8.55 -27.62 -4.33
C SER A 220 -7.71 -27.77 -3.04
N GLU A 221 -7.24 -28.98 -2.72
CA GLU A 221 -6.42 -29.29 -1.53
C GLU A 221 -5.15 -28.43 -1.41
N ALA A 222 -4.61 -27.96 -2.54
CA ALA A 222 -3.42 -27.10 -2.59
C ALA A 222 -3.62 -25.70 -1.97
N GLY A 223 -4.87 -25.31 -1.65
CA GLY A 223 -5.22 -24.03 -1.08
C GLY A 223 -4.99 -22.82 -2.01
N HIS A 224 -5.20 -21.63 -1.46
CA HIS A 224 -4.84 -20.38 -2.15
C HIS A 224 -3.35 -20.09 -1.90
N GLN A 225 -2.59 -19.80 -2.95
CA GLN A 225 -1.14 -19.55 -2.86
C GLN A 225 -0.81 -18.11 -3.23
N VAL A 226 -0.17 -17.37 -2.33
CA VAL A 226 0.52 -16.13 -2.68
C VAL A 226 1.78 -16.49 -3.44
N ARG A 227 1.92 -15.96 -4.66
CA ARG A 227 3.07 -16.14 -5.53
C ARG A 227 3.76 -14.79 -5.78
N ALA A 228 5.05 -14.85 -6.04
CA ALA A 228 5.89 -13.69 -6.34
C ALA A 228 6.61 -13.89 -7.69
N LEU A 229 6.57 -12.87 -8.55
CA LEU A 229 7.13 -12.83 -9.89
C LEU A 229 8.17 -11.70 -9.97
N ASP A 230 9.42 -12.04 -10.32
CA ASP A 230 10.48 -11.06 -10.56
C ASP A 230 10.39 -10.52 -11.99
N LEU A 231 10.04 -9.25 -12.11
CA LEU A 231 9.80 -8.58 -13.39
C LEU A 231 11.08 -8.29 -14.18
N ARG A 232 12.26 -8.49 -13.58
CA ARG A 232 13.54 -8.44 -14.31
C ARG A 232 13.67 -9.63 -15.27
N GLY A 233 13.06 -10.77 -14.93
CA GLY A 233 13.03 -11.96 -15.78
C GLY A 233 12.31 -11.75 -17.12
N ALA A 234 12.49 -12.69 -18.05
CA ALA A 234 11.75 -12.71 -19.31
C ALA A 234 10.26 -12.99 -19.10
N GLY A 235 9.42 -12.59 -20.07
CA GLY A 235 8.05 -13.09 -20.20
C GLY A 235 8.02 -14.59 -20.56
N GLY A 236 6.86 -15.25 -20.43
CA GLY A 236 6.72 -16.66 -20.80
C GLY A 236 5.69 -17.45 -19.99
N ASP A 237 6.12 -18.55 -19.36
CA ASP A 237 5.29 -19.38 -18.47
C ASP A 237 5.24 -18.74 -17.07
N LEU A 238 4.04 -18.59 -16.50
CA LEU A 238 3.80 -18.04 -15.18
C LEU A 238 4.34 -18.92 -14.04
N LYS A 239 4.71 -20.19 -14.32
CA LYS A 239 5.43 -21.08 -13.39
C LYS A 239 6.76 -20.53 -12.88
N VAL A 240 7.36 -19.55 -13.57
CA VAL A 240 8.57 -18.86 -13.07
C VAL A 240 8.32 -18.07 -11.78
N SER A 241 7.05 -17.77 -11.46
CA SER A 241 6.67 -17.23 -10.16
C SER A 241 6.90 -18.25 -9.04
N LYS A 242 7.44 -17.81 -7.90
CA LYS A 242 7.70 -18.65 -6.72
C LYS A 242 6.53 -18.58 -5.75
N VAL A 243 6.21 -19.68 -5.07
CA VAL A 243 5.29 -19.65 -3.91
C VAL A 243 5.99 -18.91 -2.77
N ALA A 244 5.33 -17.91 -2.20
CA ALA A 244 5.83 -17.15 -1.05
C ALA A 244 5.09 -17.52 0.24
N LEU A 245 3.79 -17.77 0.15
CA LEU A 245 2.93 -18.14 1.27
C LEU A 245 1.76 -18.99 0.75
N THR A 246 1.46 -20.11 1.40
CA THR A 246 0.15 -20.78 1.28
C THR A 246 -0.79 -20.15 2.30
N LEU A 247 -1.91 -19.58 1.84
CA LEU A 247 -2.82 -18.85 2.73
C LEU A 247 -3.47 -19.78 3.76
N PRO A 248 -3.63 -19.33 5.02
CA PRO A 248 -4.31 -20.13 6.04
C PRO A 248 -5.80 -20.30 5.71
N LYS A 249 -6.42 -21.34 6.28
CA LYS A 249 -7.87 -21.59 6.13
C LYS A 249 -8.68 -20.34 6.52
N GLY A 250 -9.59 -19.92 5.64
CA GLY A 250 -10.38 -18.69 5.79
C GLY A 250 -9.77 -17.44 5.13
N ALA A 251 -8.54 -17.50 4.62
CA ALA A 251 -7.97 -16.45 3.77
C ALA A 251 -8.05 -16.80 2.27
N SER A 252 -8.60 -15.87 1.48
CA SER A 252 -8.77 -15.96 0.03
C SER A 252 -7.94 -14.94 -0.75
N THR A 253 -7.41 -13.92 -0.06
CA THR A 253 -6.69 -12.79 -0.65
C THR A 253 -5.59 -12.30 0.28
N ALA A 254 -4.47 -11.87 -0.31
CA ALA A 254 -3.38 -11.20 0.37
C ALA A 254 -2.61 -10.30 -0.59
N VAL A 255 -2.13 -9.18 -0.09
CA VAL A 255 -1.38 -8.17 -0.85
C VAL A 255 0.03 -8.02 -0.28
N LEU A 256 1.03 -7.88 -1.16
CA LEU A 256 2.41 -7.56 -0.81
C LEU A 256 2.48 -6.16 -0.20
N SER A 257 3.18 -6.03 0.94
CA SER A 257 3.43 -4.73 1.55
C SER A 257 4.31 -3.87 0.63
N ARG A 258 4.10 -2.55 0.62
CA ARG A 258 4.77 -1.65 -0.33
C ARG A 258 6.30 -1.63 -0.20
N ASP A 259 6.80 -1.91 1.00
CA ASP A 259 8.24 -2.06 1.29
C ASP A 259 8.81 -3.42 0.86
N GLY A 260 7.96 -4.33 0.37
CA GLY A 260 8.32 -5.68 -0.07
C GLY A 260 8.70 -6.64 1.05
N ARG A 261 8.47 -6.29 2.33
CA ARG A 261 8.96 -7.06 3.49
C ARG A 261 8.00 -8.13 4.01
N GLY A 262 6.76 -8.15 3.54
CA GLY A 262 5.77 -9.14 3.95
C GLY A 262 4.45 -9.01 3.18
N PHE A 263 3.44 -9.72 3.66
CA PHE A 263 2.09 -9.71 3.11
C PHE A 263 1.09 -9.21 4.13
N ILE A 264 -0.06 -8.72 3.68
CA ILE A 264 -1.25 -8.47 4.49
C ILE A 264 -2.35 -9.35 3.93
N ALA A 265 -2.86 -10.28 4.74
CA ALA A 265 -3.94 -11.19 4.37
C ALA A 265 -5.18 -10.91 5.21
N GLY A 266 -6.36 -11.11 4.62
CA GLY A 266 -7.63 -11.06 5.30
C GLY A 266 -8.15 -12.47 5.54
N ILE A 267 -8.41 -12.80 6.81
CA ILE A 267 -8.92 -14.09 7.26
C ILE A 267 -10.37 -13.87 7.70
N ALA A 268 -11.32 -14.47 6.99
CA ALA A 268 -12.74 -14.40 7.31
C ALA A 268 -13.20 -15.69 7.99
N ARG A 269 -13.86 -15.56 9.15
CA ARG A 269 -14.46 -16.65 9.91
C ARG A 269 -15.67 -16.13 10.67
N ASP A 270 -16.79 -16.85 10.63
CA ASP A 270 -17.99 -16.58 11.44
C ASP A 270 -18.47 -15.09 11.34
N SER A 271 -18.46 -14.56 10.12
CA SER A 271 -18.72 -13.15 9.76
C SER A 271 -17.81 -12.10 10.42
N GLN A 272 -16.68 -12.53 11.00
CA GLN A 272 -15.59 -11.67 11.44
C GLN A 272 -14.43 -11.73 10.44
N LEU A 273 -13.98 -10.56 10.00
CA LEU A 273 -12.76 -10.37 9.21
C LEU A 273 -11.62 -9.94 10.14
N THR A 274 -10.50 -10.66 10.07
CA THR A 274 -9.21 -10.28 10.68
C THR A 274 -8.23 -9.93 9.57
N LEU A 275 -7.69 -8.72 9.56
CA LEU A 275 -6.51 -8.40 8.73
C LEU A 275 -5.24 -8.63 9.54
N GLN A 276 -4.30 -9.38 9.00
CA GLN A 276 -3.07 -9.77 9.67
C GLN A 276 -1.86 -9.68 8.72
N THR A 277 -0.72 -9.24 9.25
CA THR A 277 0.55 -9.26 8.50
C THR A 277 1.19 -10.64 8.52
N PHE A 278 1.97 -10.96 7.49
CA PHE A 278 2.76 -12.18 7.39
C PHE A 278 4.16 -11.82 6.89
N THR A 279 5.19 -12.56 7.30
CA THR A 279 6.54 -12.42 6.71
C THR A 279 6.55 -12.95 5.27
N LEU A 280 7.61 -12.65 4.50
CA LEU A 280 7.84 -13.29 3.20
C LEU A 280 7.99 -14.83 3.28
N THR A 281 8.28 -15.36 4.47
CA THR A 281 8.33 -16.81 4.77
C THR A 281 7.02 -17.36 5.33
N GLY A 282 5.94 -16.56 5.28
CA GLY A 282 4.61 -16.95 5.69
C GLY A 282 4.38 -17.09 7.20
N ARG A 283 5.28 -16.59 8.05
CA ARG A 283 5.06 -16.57 9.51
C ARG A 283 4.01 -15.50 9.85
N PRO A 284 2.97 -15.81 10.63
CA PRO A 284 1.99 -14.82 11.06
C PRO A 284 2.64 -13.71 11.90
N GLY A 285 2.23 -12.48 11.67
CA GLY A 285 2.65 -11.28 12.37
C GLY A 285 1.49 -10.59 13.07
N ARG A 286 1.55 -9.26 13.14
CA ARG A 286 0.59 -8.40 13.85
C ARG A 286 -0.78 -8.45 13.19
N VAL A 287 -1.83 -8.67 14.00
CA VAL A 287 -3.22 -8.37 13.60
C VAL A 287 -3.37 -6.85 13.51
N LEU A 288 -3.72 -6.35 12.32
CA LEU A 288 -3.96 -4.93 12.09
C LEU A 288 -5.28 -4.49 12.72
N TRP A 289 -6.35 -5.24 12.45
CA TRP A 289 -7.67 -5.01 13.03
C TRP A 289 -8.57 -6.24 12.88
N ARG A 290 -9.70 -6.24 13.61
CA ARG A 290 -10.80 -7.20 13.47
C ARG A 290 -12.13 -6.46 13.42
N GLN A 291 -12.99 -6.79 12.47
CA GLN A 291 -14.32 -6.20 12.32
C GLN A 291 -15.35 -7.26 11.90
N ARG A 292 -16.63 -7.04 12.21
CA ARG A 292 -17.73 -7.82 11.60
C ARG A 292 -17.97 -7.30 10.18
N VAL A 293 -18.25 -8.21 9.25
CA VAL A 293 -18.45 -7.90 7.83
C VAL A 293 -19.74 -8.52 7.30
N ASN A 294 -20.35 -7.84 6.32
CA ASN A 294 -21.64 -8.18 5.73
C ASN A 294 -21.55 -9.19 4.57
N GLY A 295 -20.36 -9.73 4.26
CA GLY A 295 -20.15 -10.65 3.15
C GLY A 295 -18.77 -11.30 3.16
N ALA A 296 -18.52 -12.18 2.18
CA ALA A 296 -17.22 -12.78 1.97
C ALA A 296 -16.19 -11.72 1.49
N LEU A 297 -14.94 -11.85 1.94
CA LEU A 297 -13.85 -11.00 1.50
C LEU A 297 -13.53 -11.25 0.01
N THR A 298 -13.69 -10.23 -0.82
CA THR A 298 -13.47 -10.30 -2.28
C THR A 298 -12.15 -9.70 -2.74
N ALA A 299 -11.65 -8.66 -2.05
CA ALA A 299 -10.42 -7.94 -2.39
C ALA A 299 -9.81 -7.21 -1.18
N LEU A 300 -8.53 -6.86 -1.32
CA LEU A 300 -7.77 -6.02 -0.40
C LEU A 300 -7.01 -4.97 -1.22
N HIS A 301 -7.11 -3.70 -0.83
CA HIS A 301 -6.59 -2.56 -1.57
C HIS A 301 -5.63 -1.76 -0.69
N PRO A 302 -4.31 -1.85 -0.92
CA PRO A 302 -3.33 -1.03 -0.21
C PRO A 302 -3.61 0.45 -0.44
N ALA A 303 -3.59 1.25 0.63
CA ALA A 303 -3.73 2.71 0.51
C ALA A 303 -2.62 3.31 -0.37
N HIS A 304 -2.93 4.32 -1.18
CA HIS A 304 -1.94 5.02 -2.00
C HIS A 304 -0.78 5.62 -1.19
N THR A 305 -1.02 5.94 0.10
CA THR A 305 -0.02 6.43 1.06
C THR A 305 0.94 5.34 1.55
N GLY A 306 0.61 4.06 1.32
CA GLY A 306 1.27 2.89 1.90
C GLY A 306 0.94 2.64 3.38
N LYS A 307 0.01 3.41 3.95
CA LYS A 307 -0.43 3.32 5.36
C LYS A 307 -1.92 3.04 5.41
N GLY A 308 -2.28 1.75 5.54
CA GLY A 308 -3.67 1.27 5.57
C GLY A 308 -3.98 0.29 4.45
N VAL A 309 -5.05 -0.49 4.64
CA VAL A 309 -5.62 -1.41 3.65
C VAL A 309 -7.14 -1.36 3.76
N LEU A 310 -7.81 -1.11 2.63
CA LEU A 310 -9.25 -1.20 2.50
C LEU A 310 -9.61 -2.64 2.11
N ALA A 311 -10.59 -3.23 2.79
CA ALA A 311 -11.09 -4.57 2.50
C ALA A 311 -12.50 -4.50 1.91
N SER A 312 -12.73 -5.17 0.79
CA SER A 312 -14.05 -5.29 0.15
C SER A 312 -14.73 -6.58 0.61
N ALA A 313 -15.86 -6.45 1.34
CA ALA A 313 -16.61 -7.57 1.90
C ALA A 313 -18.13 -7.26 1.95
N GLY A 314 -18.71 -7.02 0.77
CA GLY A 314 -20.07 -6.50 0.59
C GLY A 314 -20.15 -4.98 0.76
N ASP A 315 -19.63 -4.48 1.88
CA ASP A 315 -19.29 -3.07 2.08
C ASP A 315 -17.75 -2.91 2.08
N LEU A 316 -17.22 -1.70 2.26
CA LEU A 316 -15.78 -1.45 2.36
C LEU A 316 -15.37 -1.14 3.80
N TYR A 317 -14.27 -1.73 4.24
CA TYR A 317 -13.84 -1.74 5.64
C TYR A 317 -12.37 -1.30 5.75
N THR A 318 -12.08 -0.36 6.65
CA THR A 318 -10.70 -0.01 7.06
C THR A 318 -10.64 0.19 8.57
N GLN A 319 -9.44 0.38 9.11
CA GLN A 319 -9.20 0.51 10.54
C GLN A 319 -9.93 1.72 11.12
N ASP A 320 -10.60 1.53 12.26
CA ASP A 320 -11.20 2.59 13.09
C ASP A 320 -12.18 3.54 12.34
N THR A 321 -12.80 3.06 11.25
CA THR A 321 -13.92 3.72 10.56
C THR A 321 -15.20 2.89 10.64
N ARG A 322 -16.34 3.53 10.35
CA ARG A 322 -17.57 2.80 10.02
C ARG A 322 -17.43 2.14 8.64
N PRO A 323 -18.19 1.07 8.34
CA PRO A 323 -18.24 0.51 6.99
C PRO A 323 -18.73 1.57 5.99
N ILE A 324 -18.01 1.70 4.87
CA ILE A 324 -18.38 2.56 3.74
C ILE A 324 -19.32 1.73 2.85
N PRO A 325 -20.47 2.24 2.39
CA PRO A 325 -21.33 1.53 1.45
C PRO A 325 -20.55 1.04 0.23
N GLY A 326 -20.66 -0.26 -0.09
CA GLY A 326 -19.90 -0.88 -1.19
C GLY A 326 -20.67 -1.86 -2.07
N LYS A 327 -21.94 -2.15 -1.76
CA LYS A 327 -22.73 -3.21 -2.43
C LYS A 327 -23.02 -2.95 -3.90
N ASP A 328 -22.95 -1.69 -4.30
CA ASP A 328 -23.12 -1.17 -5.64
C ASP A 328 -21.80 -1.02 -6.41
N LEU A 329 -20.68 -1.51 -5.86
CA LEU A 329 -19.35 -1.46 -6.47
C LEU A 329 -18.88 -2.85 -6.94
N ALA A 330 -18.30 -2.93 -8.14
CA ALA A 330 -17.62 -4.11 -8.66
C ALA A 330 -16.14 -4.18 -8.25
N ASP A 331 -15.53 -3.03 -7.95
CA ASP A 331 -14.13 -2.88 -7.52
C ASP A 331 -13.93 -1.51 -6.83
N ALA A 332 -12.84 -1.33 -6.08
CA ALA A 332 -12.53 -0.08 -5.38
C ALA A 332 -11.02 0.13 -5.16
N ALA A 333 -10.58 1.37 -5.03
CA ALA A 333 -9.22 1.73 -4.63
C ALA A 333 -9.19 3.04 -3.85
N TRP A 334 -8.14 3.27 -3.05
CA TRP A 334 -8.01 4.43 -2.18
C TRP A 334 -6.55 4.80 -1.91
#